data_AF-A0A7V5PYG3-F1
#
_entry.id   AF-A0A7V5PYG3-F1
#
_cell.length_a   1.000
_cell.length_b   1.000
_cell.length_c   1.000
_cell.angle_alpha   90.00
_cell.angle_beta   90.00
_cell.angle_gamma   90.00
#
_symmetry.space_group_name_H-M   'P 1'
#
loop_
_entity.id
_entity.type
_entity.pdbx_description
1 polymer ?
#
loop_
_entity_poly.entity_id
_entity_poly.type
_entity_poly.pdbx_seq_one_letter_code
_entity_poly.pdbx_strand_id
1 'polypeptide(L)'
;MNQPNEHDPYNNSSYGTLVESGYREVSLPVLDVNDFNDRIIRAYEEGVAENALPADLSVARSLVPAGTAALRDFSYIAPEIPEYIAENCTGCMECVTECPDTAILGKVLSESEVEKKLAEIEDPADREMFAKYWAKTRKYYEGPKKKGKEGGRFAIIIDPSKCKGCAECVTVCDDMALKMVFKNDEVMLENRKVHHYFKKFGPSDRQYINDNLLVDMMLREETHIYVGGAGSCAGCGEATALRMLCSATAAKHGDQWAIVAATGCNTVYTSTYPYNPYMVAWTNSLFENAPADAMGVRARWDQMGWHDKPIWCIGGDGAMFDIGFQSLSRMLASGMNIKVFVLDTQVYSNTGG
;
A
#
# COMPACT_ATOMS: atom_id res chain seq x y z
N MET A 1 -6.57 14.54 13.52
CA MET A 1 -6.59 13.43 12.55
C MET A 1 -5.93 12.17 13.05
N ASN A 2 -4.65 12.23 13.43
CA ASN A 2 -3.92 11.10 14.01
C ASN A 2 -4.17 10.91 15.52
N GLN A 3 -5.40 11.16 15.99
CA GLN A 3 -5.74 10.94 17.40
C GLN A 3 -6.41 9.57 17.53
N PRO A 4 -6.06 8.79 18.57
CA PRO A 4 -6.82 7.62 18.97
C PRO A 4 -8.32 7.86 18.95
N ASN A 5 -9.07 6.92 18.40
CA ASN A 5 -10.54 6.89 18.50
C ASN A 5 -10.99 5.51 19.01
N GLU A 6 -12.28 5.34 19.29
CA GLU A 6 -12.80 4.06 19.82
C GLU A 6 -12.52 2.89 18.89
N HIS A 7 -12.54 3.12 17.58
CA HIS A 7 -12.25 2.12 16.54
C HIS A 7 -10.76 1.95 16.26
N ASP A 8 -9.88 2.82 16.75
CA ASP A 8 -8.42 2.76 16.60
C ASP A 8 -7.70 3.48 17.74
N PRO A 9 -7.67 2.87 18.94
CA PRO A 9 -7.15 3.52 20.15
C PRO A 9 -5.63 3.74 20.14
N TYR A 10 -4.93 3.21 19.15
CA TYR A 10 -3.47 3.38 18.98
C TYR A 10 -3.10 4.22 17.76
N ASN A 11 -4.09 4.76 17.04
CA ASN A 11 -3.86 5.57 15.84
C ASN A 11 -2.97 4.88 14.79
N ASN A 12 -3.29 3.61 14.52
CA ASN A 12 -2.73 2.81 13.46
C ASN A 12 -3.05 3.35 12.06
N SER A 13 -4.10 4.17 11.93
CA SER A 13 -4.55 4.84 10.69
C SER A 13 -3.59 5.89 10.13
N SER A 14 -2.43 6.12 10.75
CA SER A 14 -1.45 7.07 10.27
C SER A 14 -0.67 6.52 9.06
N TYR A 15 -0.97 7.10 7.89
CA TYR A 15 -0.19 7.16 6.65
C TYR A 15 1.03 6.20 6.53
N GLY A 16 0.85 5.14 5.74
CA GLY A 16 1.71 4.75 4.62
C GLY A 16 3.19 4.36 4.82
N THR A 17 3.81 4.55 5.98
CA THR A 17 5.25 4.32 6.16
C THR A 17 5.57 4.00 7.63
N LEU A 18 6.59 3.16 7.89
CA LEU A 18 7.04 2.75 9.24
C LEU A 18 7.48 3.90 10.16
N VAL A 19 7.59 5.12 9.62
CA VAL A 19 7.92 6.37 10.29
C VAL A 19 6.69 7.27 10.27
N GLU A 20 6.34 7.81 11.43
CA GLU A 20 5.36 8.87 11.52
C GLU A 20 5.93 10.16 10.93
N SER A 21 5.42 10.58 9.77
CA SER A 21 5.63 11.94 9.25
C SER A 21 4.31 12.70 9.26
N GLY A 22 4.37 14.01 9.52
CA GLY A 22 3.22 14.89 9.32
C GLY A 22 2.77 14.89 7.86
N TYR A 23 1.51 15.29 7.62
CA TYR A 23 1.02 15.49 6.25
C TYR A 23 1.94 16.47 5.52
N ARG A 24 2.30 16.14 4.27
CA ARG A 24 2.95 17.13 3.39
C ARG A 24 1.91 18.22 3.13
N GLU A 25 2.09 19.38 3.76
CA GLU A 25 1.21 20.52 3.57
C GLU A 25 1.39 21.05 2.15
N VAL A 26 0.42 20.73 1.29
CA VAL A 26 0.30 21.32 -0.04
C VAL A 26 -0.92 22.23 0.01
N SER A 27 -0.69 23.54 0.01
CA SER A 27 -1.75 24.52 -0.18
C SER A 27 -1.84 24.83 -1.67
N LEU A 28 -2.80 24.20 -2.35
CA LEU A 28 -3.22 24.60 -3.68
C LEU A 28 -4.41 25.54 -3.54
N PRO A 29 -4.59 26.51 -4.46
CA PRO A 29 -5.77 27.40 -4.42
C PRO A 29 -7.13 26.69 -4.41
N VAL A 30 -7.14 25.38 -4.71
CA VAL A 30 -8.34 24.56 -4.90
C VAL A 30 -8.34 23.28 -4.05
N LEU A 31 -7.31 23.04 -3.24
CA LEU A 31 -7.22 21.81 -2.42
C LEU A 31 -6.32 22.06 -1.21
N ASP A 32 -6.89 21.86 -0.02
CA ASP A 32 -6.20 21.78 1.25
C ASP A 32 -6.35 20.34 1.77
N VAL A 33 -5.22 19.66 1.98
CA VAL A 33 -5.20 18.24 2.39
C VAL A 33 -5.76 18.04 3.79
N ASN A 34 -5.53 18.98 4.71
CA ASN A 34 -6.01 18.88 6.08
C ASN A 34 -7.54 19.06 6.11
N ASP A 35 -8.06 20.07 5.42
CA ASP A 35 -9.51 20.26 5.26
C ASP A 35 -10.16 19.08 4.53
N PHE A 36 -9.54 18.54 3.48
CA PHE A 36 -10.06 17.37 2.77
C PHE A 36 -10.21 16.17 3.71
N ASN A 37 -9.18 15.89 4.50
CA ASN A 37 -9.21 14.73 5.39
C ASN A 37 -10.14 14.94 6.59
N ASP A 38 -10.20 16.16 7.17
CA ASP A 38 -11.03 16.41 8.35
C ASP A 38 -12.51 16.65 8.02
N ARG A 39 -12.83 17.34 6.92
CA ARG A 39 -14.21 17.68 6.59
C ARG A 39 -14.80 16.70 5.58
N ILE A 40 -14.09 16.43 4.50
CA ILE A 40 -14.64 15.64 3.38
C ILE A 40 -14.63 14.16 3.72
N ILE A 41 -13.48 13.58 4.09
CA ILE A 41 -13.42 12.14 4.41
C ILE A 41 -14.36 11.79 5.57
N ARG A 42 -14.34 12.55 6.66
CA ARG A 42 -15.26 12.32 7.81
C ARG A 42 -16.73 12.33 7.40
N ALA A 43 -17.13 13.29 6.57
CA ALA A 43 -18.52 13.35 6.12
C ALA A 43 -18.92 12.11 5.30
N TYR A 44 -17.99 11.51 4.53
CA TYR A 44 -18.22 10.24 3.84
C TYR A 44 -18.25 9.05 4.81
N GLU A 45 -17.38 9.02 5.81
CA GLU A 45 -17.37 7.98 6.86
C GLU A 45 -18.66 7.99 7.69
N GLU A 46 -19.16 9.18 8.04
CA GLU A 46 -20.40 9.38 8.79
C GLU A 46 -21.66 9.24 7.94
N GLY A 47 -21.53 9.10 6.61
CA GLY A 47 -22.66 8.98 5.69
C GLY A 47 -23.49 10.26 5.51
N VAL A 48 -22.95 11.42 5.87
CA VAL A 48 -23.63 12.72 5.79
C VAL A 48 -23.17 13.58 4.60
N ALA A 49 -22.17 13.12 3.84
CA ALA A 49 -21.53 13.86 2.76
C ALA A 49 -22.51 14.49 1.76
N GLU A 50 -23.55 13.75 1.35
CA GLU A 50 -24.56 14.22 0.39
C GLU A 50 -25.32 15.47 0.85
N ASN A 51 -25.52 15.62 2.17
CA ASN A 51 -26.35 16.69 2.75
C ASN A 51 -25.50 17.77 3.44
N ALA A 52 -24.30 17.43 3.91
CA ALA A 52 -23.48 18.28 4.76
C ALA A 52 -22.36 19.01 4.00
N LEU A 53 -21.86 18.46 2.88
CA LEU A 53 -20.75 19.09 2.17
C LEU A 53 -21.24 20.19 1.22
N PRO A 54 -20.76 21.44 1.37
CA PRO A 54 -21.09 22.50 0.43
C PRO A 54 -20.42 22.23 -0.92
N ALA A 55 -21.05 22.72 -2.00
CA ALA A 55 -20.47 22.74 -3.34
C ALA A 55 -19.38 23.84 -3.48
N ASP A 56 -18.35 23.78 -2.65
CA ASP A 56 -17.19 24.67 -2.69
C ASP A 56 -16.19 24.29 -3.79
N LEU A 57 -15.15 25.10 -3.99
CA LEU A 57 -14.15 24.86 -5.04
C LEU A 57 -13.38 23.54 -4.89
N SER A 58 -13.20 23.06 -3.65
CA SER A 58 -12.48 21.82 -3.37
C SER A 58 -13.33 20.62 -3.78
N VAL A 59 -14.59 20.57 -3.33
CA VAL A 59 -15.54 19.50 -3.64
C VAL A 59 -15.92 19.52 -5.13
N ALA A 60 -16.07 20.69 -5.74
CA ALA A 60 -16.53 20.83 -7.12
C ALA A 60 -15.51 20.38 -8.19
N ARG A 61 -14.23 20.20 -7.86
CA ARG A 61 -13.18 19.82 -8.83
C ARG A 61 -12.83 18.34 -8.82
N SER A 62 -13.45 17.54 -7.95
CA SER A 62 -13.20 16.09 -7.82
C SER A 62 -11.71 15.72 -7.70
N LEU A 63 -10.91 16.60 -7.08
CA LEU A 63 -9.51 16.33 -6.77
C LEU A 63 -9.45 15.52 -5.47
N VAL A 64 -8.59 14.51 -5.44
CA VAL A 64 -8.35 13.68 -4.25
C VAL A 64 -6.87 13.77 -3.91
N PRO A 65 -6.48 14.15 -2.67
CA PRO A 65 -5.11 14.08 -2.23
C PRO A 65 -4.52 12.66 -2.38
N ALA A 66 -3.21 12.57 -2.58
CA ALA A 66 -2.52 11.29 -2.62
C ALA A 66 -2.65 10.54 -1.28
N GLY A 67 -2.83 9.22 -1.34
CA GLY A 67 -2.81 8.34 -0.17
C GLY A 67 -3.98 8.49 0.81
N THR A 68 -5.09 9.15 0.45
CA THR A 68 -6.26 9.28 1.35
C THR A 68 -6.87 7.95 1.76
N ALA A 69 -6.65 6.88 0.98
CA ALA A 69 -7.11 5.54 1.36
C ALA A 69 -6.41 4.98 2.62
N ALA A 70 -5.30 5.56 3.07
CA ALA A 70 -4.70 5.21 4.36
C ALA A 70 -5.68 5.40 5.54
N LEU A 71 -6.60 6.37 5.41
CA LEU A 71 -7.60 6.68 6.43
C LEU A 71 -8.78 5.69 6.46
N ARG A 72 -8.93 4.87 5.42
CA ARG A 72 -10.03 3.93 5.32
C ARG A 72 -9.81 2.72 6.24
N ASP A 73 -10.81 2.39 7.05
CA ASP A 73 -10.80 1.20 7.92
C ASP A 73 -11.64 0.07 7.32
N PHE A 74 -11.05 -1.14 7.25
CA PHE A 74 -11.69 -2.39 6.83
C PHE A 74 -11.75 -3.43 7.94
N SER A 75 -11.38 -3.08 9.17
CA SER A 75 -11.28 -4.01 10.29
C SER A 75 -12.58 -4.77 10.59
N TYR A 76 -13.72 -4.20 10.21
CA TYR A 76 -15.05 -4.74 10.44
C TYR A 76 -15.62 -5.61 9.30
N ILE A 77 -14.99 -5.69 8.11
CA ILE A 77 -15.63 -6.33 6.94
C ILE A 77 -15.47 -7.85 6.90
N ALA A 78 -14.44 -8.39 7.55
CA ALA A 78 -14.14 -9.82 7.56
C ALA A 78 -14.11 -10.35 9.00
N PRO A 79 -14.68 -11.54 9.28
CA PRO A 79 -14.70 -12.11 10.62
C PRO A 79 -13.35 -12.71 11.06
N GLU A 80 -12.45 -12.99 10.11
CA GLU A 80 -11.16 -13.62 10.37
C GLU A 80 -9.99 -12.71 9.98
N ILE A 81 -8.83 -12.94 10.59
CA ILE A 81 -7.56 -12.24 10.36
C ILE A 81 -6.40 -13.25 10.44
N PRO A 82 -5.30 -13.08 9.67
CA PRO A 82 -4.14 -13.94 9.82
C PRO A 82 -3.44 -13.73 11.17
N GLU A 83 -3.12 -14.82 11.86
CA GLU A 83 -2.21 -14.87 13.01
C GLU A 83 -0.81 -15.27 12.54
N TYR A 84 0.21 -14.55 13.01
CA TYR A 84 1.62 -14.81 12.69
C TYR A 84 2.30 -15.74 13.70
N ILE A 85 2.91 -16.81 13.20
CA ILE A 85 3.65 -17.82 13.96
C ILE A 85 5.14 -17.68 13.63
N ALA A 86 5.81 -16.79 14.35
CA ALA A 86 7.19 -16.38 14.05
C ALA A 86 8.21 -17.53 14.04
N GLU A 87 8.00 -18.55 14.86
CA GLU A 87 8.88 -19.73 14.95
C GLU A 87 8.99 -20.52 13.64
N ASN A 88 7.93 -20.48 12.83
CA ASN A 88 7.88 -21.17 11.55
C ASN A 88 8.40 -20.30 10.39
N CYS A 89 8.56 -18.99 10.60
CA CYS A 89 8.85 -18.06 9.51
C CYS A 89 10.26 -18.25 8.93
N THR A 90 10.35 -18.36 7.60
CA THR A 90 11.63 -18.44 6.88
C THR A 90 12.11 -17.10 6.33
N GLY A 91 11.28 -16.05 6.39
CA GLY A 91 11.58 -14.73 5.84
C GLY A 91 11.51 -14.65 4.31
N CYS A 92 10.66 -15.47 3.67
CA CYS A 92 10.52 -15.52 2.21
C CYS A 92 9.86 -14.26 1.60
N MET A 93 9.04 -13.54 2.38
CA MET A 93 8.25 -12.36 1.96
C MET A 93 7.11 -12.62 0.97
N GLU A 94 6.74 -13.88 0.71
CA GLU A 94 5.63 -14.21 -0.20
C GLU A 94 4.30 -13.71 0.33
N CYS A 95 4.02 -13.92 1.61
CA CYS A 95 2.82 -13.38 2.28
C CYS A 95 2.70 -11.86 2.15
N VAL A 96 3.83 -11.14 2.29
CA VAL A 96 3.90 -9.70 2.08
C VAL A 96 3.65 -9.37 0.62
N THR A 97 4.18 -10.14 -0.33
CA THR A 97 4.04 -9.88 -1.78
C THR A 97 2.60 -10.06 -2.25
N GLU A 98 1.96 -11.17 -1.86
CA GLU A 98 0.61 -11.53 -2.31
C GLU A 98 -0.50 -10.64 -1.77
N CYS A 99 -0.25 -9.89 -0.70
CA CYS A 99 -1.28 -9.05 -0.10
C CYS A 99 -1.71 -7.91 -1.04
N PRO A 100 -3.01 -7.80 -1.39
CA PRO A 100 -3.50 -6.77 -2.31
C PRO A 100 -3.59 -5.37 -1.69
N ASP A 101 -3.67 -5.28 -0.36
CA ASP A 101 -4.06 -4.05 0.36
C ASP A 101 -2.95 -3.52 1.29
N THR A 102 -1.70 -3.95 1.13
CA THR A 102 -0.59 -3.55 2.03
C THR A 102 -0.89 -3.86 3.51
N ALA A 103 -1.75 -4.84 3.76
CA ALA A 103 -2.17 -5.21 5.11
C ALA A 103 -1.15 -6.08 5.87
N ILE A 104 -0.10 -6.56 5.19
CA ILE A 104 1.00 -7.29 5.82
C ILE A 104 2.32 -6.66 5.40
N LEU A 105 3.13 -6.31 6.39
CA LEU A 105 4.37 -5.57 6.22
C LEU A 105 5.51 -6.30 6.90
N GLY A 106 6.66 -6.39 6.23
CA GLY A 106 7.87 -7.02 6.76
C GLY A 106 8.89 -6.00 7.27
N LYS A 107 9.71 -6.42 8.24
CA LYS A 107 10.82 -5.64 8.78
C LYS A 107 11.98 -6.50 9.19
N VAL A 108 13.19 -6.01 8.94
CA VAL A 108 14.42 -6.62 9.42
C VAL A 108 15.25 -5.58 10.16
N LEU A 109 15.67 -5.90 11.38
CA LEU A 109 16.62 -5.10 12.16
C LEU A 109 17.72 -6.03 12.70
N SER A 110 18.88 -5.48 13.05
CA SER A 110 19.94 -6.27 13.67
C SER A 110 19.46 -6.85 15.02
N GLU A 111 20.01 -8.00 15.42
CA GLU A 111 19.68 -8.62 16.71
C GLU A 111 19.88 -7.64 17.87
N SER A 112 21.00 -6.92 17.92
CA SER A 112 21.28 -5.90 18.94
C SER A 112 20.30 -4.74 18.94
N GLU A 113 19.87 -4.27 17.77
CA GLU A 113 18.90 -3.18 17.66
C GLU A 113 17.51 -3.62 18.15
N VAL A 114 17.08 -4.84 17.81
CA VAL A 114 15.82 -5.39 18.31
C VAL A 114 15.84 -5.52 19.83
N GLU A 115 16.91 -6.08 20.42
CA GLU A 115 17.02 -6.20 21.88
C GLU A 115 17.00 -4.83 22.58
N LYS A 116 17.72 -3.84 22.01
CA LYS A 116 17.71 -2.47 22.53
C LYS A 116 16.30 -1.88 22.51
N LYS A 117 15.60 -1.95 21.38
CA LYS A 117 14.26 -1.37 21.23
C LYS A 117 13.19 -2.10 22.05
N LEU A 118 13.32 -3.42 22.21
CA LEU A 118 12.45 -4.18 23.12
C LEU A 118 12.63 -3.72 24.57
N ALA A 119 13.86 -3.41 25.01
CA ALA A 119 14.12 -2.91 26.35
C ALA A 119 13.49 -1.54 26.63
N GLU A 120 13.22 -0.75 25.58
CA GLU A 120 12.53 0.56 25.66
C GLU A 120 11.00 0.43 25.83
N ILE A 121 10.42 -0.76 25.64
CA ILE A 121 8.99 -1.00 25.91
C ILE A 121 8.79 -1.10 27.43
N GLU A 122 8.10 -0.12 28.02
CA GLU A 122 7.91 -0.01 29.47
C GLU A 122 7.06 -1.14 30.07
N ASP A 123 5.98 -1.52 29.39
CA ASP A 123 5.08 -2.58 29.85
C ASP A 123 5.71 -3.97 29.61
N PRO A 124 5.94 -4.79 30.65
CA PRO A 124 6.54 -6.11 30.50
C PRO A 124 5.73 -7.10 29.66
N ALA A 125 4.40 -7.03 29.72
CA ALA A 125 3.53 -7.91 28.96
C ALA A 125 3.59 -7.57 27.47
N ASP A 126 3.55 -6.28 27.12
CA ASP A 126 3.71 -5.82 25.75
C ASP A 126 5.11 -6.15 25.21
N ARG A 127 6.15 -6.04 26.05
CA ARG A 127 7.52 -6.42 25.69
C ARG A 127 7.62 -7.91 25.38
N GLU A 128 7.06 -8.77 26.22
CA GLU A 128 7.07 -10.22 26.00
C GLU A 128 6.28 -10.61 24.75
N MET A 129 5.09 -10.03 24.58
CA MET A 129 4.24 -10.21 23.40
C MET A 129 5.01 -9.82 22.12
N PHE A 130 5.52 -8.59 22.04
CA PHE A 130 6.17 -8.11 20.82
C PHE A 130 7.49 -8.84 20.54
N ALA A 131 8.23 -9.29 21.57
CA ALA A 131 9.43 -10.10 21.40
C ALA A 131 9.18 -11.42 20.64
N LYS A 132 7.98 -12.00 20.76
CA LYS A 132 7.57 -13.23 20.05
C LYS A 132 7.38 -13.02 18.54
N TYR A 133 7.14 -11.79 18.09
CA TYR A 133 6.99 -11.46 16.66
C TYR A 133 8.32 -11.42 15.89
N TRP A 134 9.47 -11.48 16.56
CA TRP A 134 10.77 -11.35 15.91
C TRP A 134 11.44 -12.71 15.65
N ALA A 135 11.25 -13.25 14.45
CA ALA A 135 11.81 -14.51 13.99
C ALA A 135 13.32 -14.44 13.71
N LYS A 136 14.02 -15.55 13.97
CA LYS A 136 15.42 -15.77 13.58
C LYS A 136 15.44 -16.61 12.30
N THR A 137 15.28 -15.95 11.15
CA THR A 137 15.04 -16.62 9.87
C THR A 137 16.31 -17.14 9.20
N ARG A 138 16.19 -18.11 8.29
CA ARG A 138 17.32 -18.61 7.49
C ARG A 138 17.98 -17.49 6.68
N LYS A 139 17.18 -16.63 6.06
CA LYS A 139 17.64 -15.58 5.15
C LYS A 139 18.34 -14.44 5.88
N TYR A 140 17.68 -13.85 6.89
CA TYR A 140 18.13 -12.61 7.52
C TYR A 140 18.99 -12.87 8.76
N TYR A 141 18.84 -14.00 9.44
CA TYR A 141 19.60 -14.30 10.65
C TYR A 141 20.78 -15.25 10.39
N GLU A 142 20.51 -16.47 9.91
CA GLU A 142 21.56 -17.48 9.71
C GLU A 142 22.51 -17.11 8.57
N GLY A 143 21.98 -16.55 7.47
CA GLY A 143 22.73 -16.14 6.29
C GLY A 143 23.88 -15.17 6.64
N PRO A 144 23.60 -14.04 7.30
CA PRO A 144 24.64 -13.12 7.77
C PRO A 144 25.59 -13.75 8.80
N LYS A 145 25.10 -14.55 9.76
CA LYS A 145 25.95 -15.21 10.76
C LYS A 145 26.99 -16.15 10.12
N LYS A 146 26.60 -16.91 9.09
CA LYS A 146 27.52 -17.76 8.31
C LYS A 146 28.62 -16.95 7.60
N LYS A 147 28.41 -15.65 7.37
CA LYS A 147 29.38 -14.72 6.77
C LYS A 147 30.14 -13.89 7.82
N GLY A 148 30.05 -14.24 9.10
CA GLY A 148 30.69 -13.50 10.20
C GLY A 148 30.09 -12.12 10.47
N LYS A 149 28.86 -11.86 9.99
CA LYS A 149 28.10 -10.64 10.26
C LYS A 149 27.06 -10.88 11.35
N GLU A 150 26.55 -9.80 11.93
CA GLU A 150 25.43 -9.88 12.86
C GLU A 150 24.15 -10.38 12.16
N GLY A 151 23.41 -11.28 12.81
CA GLY A 151 22.14 -11.77 12.27
C GLY A 151 21.03 -10.74 12.45
N GLY A 152 20.19 -10.56 11.44
CA GLY A 152 18.99 -9.74 11.50
C GLY A 152 17.79 -10.56 11.98
N ARG A 153 17.01 -10.01 12.91
CA ARG A 153 15.70 -10.57 13.28
C ARG A 153 14.64 -9.99 12.34
N PHE A 154 13.71 -10.85 11.92
CA PHE A 154 12.66 -10.51 10.97
C PHE A 154 11.28 -10.59 11.63
N ALA A 155 10.44 -9.60 11.38
CA ALA A 155 9.06 -9.59 11.81
C ALA A 155 8.14 -9.27 10.64
N ILE A 156 6.93 -9.81 10.69
CA ILE A 156 5.80 -9.29 9.93
C ILE A 156 4.74 -8.81 10.90
N ILE A 157 3.93 -7.86 10.45
CA ILE A 157 2.70 -7.46 11.13
C ILE A 157 1.51 -7.61 10.21
N ILE A 158 0.32 -7.69 10.80
CA ILE A 158 -0.94 -7.62 10.09
C ILE A 158 -1.62 -6.32 10.53
N ASP A 159 -1.86 -5.41 9.59
CA ASP A 159 -2.64 -4.19 9.82
C ASP A 159 -4.14 -4.57 9.78
N PRO A 160 -4.83 -4.53 10.94
CA PRO A 160 -6.24 -4.88 11.00
C PRO A 160 -7.12 -3.91 10.20
N SER A 161 -6.69 -2.65 10.01
CA SER A 161 -7.46 -1.64 9.29
C SER A 161 -7.44 -1.83 7.78
N LYS A 162 -6.51 -2.64 7.26
CA LYS A 162 -6.34 -2.89 5.83
C LYS A 162 -6.65 -4.34 5.46
N CYS A 163 -6.56 -5.26 6.42
CA CYS A 163 -6.82 -6.67 6.18
C CYS A 163 -8.30 -6.96 5.90
N LYS A 164 -8.57 -7.46 4.69
CA LYS A 164 -9.90 -7.90 4.25
C LYS A 164 -10.19 -9.39 4.48
N GLY A 165 -9.30 -10.11 5.17
CA GLY A 165 -9.48 -11.53 5.49
C GLY A 165 -9.49 -12.47 4.28
N CYS A 166 -8.86 -12.09 3.16
CA CYS A 166 -8.84 -12.90 1.93
C CYS A 166 -8.03 -14.20 2.01
N ALA A 167 -7.21 -14.37 3.05
CA ALA A 167 -6.34 -15.53 3.27
C ALA A 167 -5.24 -15.79 2.22
N GLU A 168 -5.05 -14.97 1.18
CA GLU A 168 -3.96 -15.18 0.19
C GLU A 168 -2.58 -15.33 0.83
N CYS A 169 -2.28 -14.50 1.84
CA CYS A 169 -1.04 -14.58 2.61
C CYS A 169 -0.86 -15.89 3.39
N VAL A 170 -1.96 -16.54 3.80
CA VAL A 170 -1.96 -17.86 4.45
C VAL A 170 -1.79 -18.95 3.40
N THR A 171 -2.54 -18.86 2.30
CA THR A 171 -2.50 -19.83 1.19
C THR A 171 -1.12 -19.98 0.59
N VAL A 172 -0.38 -18.88 0.43
CA VAL A 172 0.99 -18.90 -0.13
C VAL A 172 2.06 -19.33 0.87
N CYS A 173 1.74 -19.44 2.17
CA CYS A 173 2.72 -19.71 3.20
C CYS A 173 2.97 -21.22 3.38
N ASP A 174 3.92 -21.76 2.60
CA ASP A 174 4.31 -23.17 2.67
C ASP A 174 4.88 -23.61 4.04
N ASP A 175 5.42 -22.66 4.81
CA ASP A 175 6.02 -22.92 6.12
C ASP A 175 5.01 -22.95 7.28
N MET A 176 3.71 -22.74 7.02
CA MET A 176 2.68 -22.63 8.07
C MET A 176 3.02 -21.57 9.13
N ALA A 177 3.64 -20.47 8.70
CA ALA A 177 3.93 -19.32 9.55
C ALA A 177 2.75 -18.36 9.70
N LEU A 178 1.64 -18.62 8.99
CA LEU A 178 0.39 -17.88 9.06
C LEU A 178 -0.78 -18.85 9.10
N LYS A 179 -1.83 -18.50 9.84
CA LYS A 179 -3.13 -19.19 9.80
C LYS A 179 -4.26 -18.19 10.05
N MET A 180 -5.44 -18.45 9.51
CA MET A 180 -6.61 -17.61 9.81
C MET A 180 -7.13 -17.91 11.22
N VAL A 181 -7.48 -16.85 11.95
CA VAL A 181 -8.14 -16.92 13.26
C VAL A 181 -9.35 -15.98 13.29
N PHE A 182 -10.34 -16.28 14.11
CA PHE A 182 -11.47 -15.38 14.32
C PHE A 182 -11.04 -14.12 15.05
N LYS A 183 -11.55 -12.98 14.60
CA LYS A 183 -11.40 -11.71 15.28
C LYS A 183 -12.21 -11.72 16.57
N ASN A 184 -11.56 -11.31 17.66
CA ASN A 184 -12.18 -10.97 18.93
C ASN A 184 -11.42 -9.75 19.50
N ASP A 185 -11.91 -9.20 20.61
CA ASP A 185 -11.33 -7.97 21.19
C ASP A 185 -9.85 -8.14 21.54
N GLU A 186 -9.45 -9.31 22.05
CA GLU A 186 -8.06 -9.62 22.41
C GLU A 186 -7.15 -9.67 21.18
N VAL A 187 -7.54 -10.43 20.15
CA VAL A 187 -6.79 -10.55 18.88
C VAL A 187 -6.64 -9.19 18.21
N MET A 188 -7.71 -8.40 18.17
CA MET A 188 -7.68 -7.09 17.53
C MET A 188 -6.85 -6.09 18.33
N LEU A 189 -6.93 -6.13 19.66
CA LEU A 189 -6.11 -5.31 20.55
C LEU A 189 -4.61 -5.61 20.38
N GLU A 190 -4.25 -6.89 20.35
CA GLU A 190 -2.87 -7.32 20.13
C GLU A 190 -2.36 -6.84 18.76
N ASN A 191 -3.09 -7.08 17.67
CA ASN A 191 -2.68 -6.64 16.33
C ASN A 191 -2.44 -5.12 16.26
N ARG A 192 -3.31 -4.32 16.92
CA ARG A 192 -3.15 -2.87 17.00
C ARG A 192 -1.90 -2.46 17.80
N LYS A 193 -1.62 -3.11 18.93
CA LYS A 193 -0.40 -2.86 19.72
C LYS A 193 0.86 -3.23 18.95
N VAL A 194 0.85 -4.40 18.33
CA VAL A 194 1.95 -4.92 17.50
C VAL A 194 2.24 -3.96 16.34
N HIS A 195 1.21 -3.47 15.66
CA HIS A 195 1.36 -2.48 14.59
C HIS A 195 1.99 -1.18 15.11
N HIS A 196 1.52 -0.65 16.25
CA HIS A 196 2.09 0.53 16.91
C HIS A 196 3.58 0.35 17.25
N TYR A 197 3.95 -0.76 17.89
CA TYR A 197 5.35 -1.05 18.20
C TYR A 197 6.19 -1.23 16.94
N PHE A 198 5.64 -1.90 15.93
CA PHE A 198 6.30 -2.03 14.65
C PHE A 198 6.63 -0.65 14.08
N LYS A 199 5.71 0.31 14.03
CA LYS A 199 6.03 1.68 13.60
C LYS A 199 7.10 2.34 14.47
N LYS A 200 6.99 2.27 15.80
CA LYS A 200 8.03 2.81 16.70
C LYS A 200 9.42 2.22 16.47
N PHE A 201 9.50 0.97 16.03
CA PHE A 201 10.77 0.32 15.71
C PHE A 201 11.42 0.84 14.41
N GLY A 202 10.77 1.74 13.66
CA GLY A 202 11.38 2.46 12.53
C GLY A 202 11.66 1.61 11.29
N PRO A 203 12.35 2.13 10.27
CA PRO A 203 12.59 1.42 9.01
C PRO A 203 13.43 0.16 9.20
N SER A 204 13.33 -0.78 8.25
CA SER A 204 14.26 -1.90 8.16
C SER A 204 15.71 -1.43 7.98
N ASP A 205 16.65 -2.19 8.53
CA ASP A 205 18.07 -1.97 8.34
C ASP A 205 18.50 -2.41 6.94
N ARG A 206 19.01 -1.44 6.16
CA ARG A 206 19.44 -1.62 4.77
C ARG A 206 20.53 -2.67 4.60
N GLN A 207 21.31 -3.01 5.62
CA GLN A 207 22.36 -4.03 5.48
C GLN A 207 21.81 -5.44 5.18
N TYR A 208 20.53 -5.68 5.50
CA TYR A 208 19.85 -6.96 5.27
C TYR A 208 19.00 -7.00 4.00
N ILE A 209 18.91 -5.88 3.28
CA ILE A 209 18.07 -5.72 2.09
C ILE A 209 18.94 -5.90 0.85
N ASN A 210 18.55 -6.78 -0.07
CA ASN A 210 19.20 -6.91 -1.37
C ASN A 210 18.38 -6.20 -2.45
N ASP A 211 18.91 -5.09 -2.98
CA ASP A 211 18.25 -4.29 -4.03
C ASP A 211 17.97 -5.07 -5.33
N ASN A 212 18.63 -6.21 -5.55
CA ASN A 212 18.39 -7.06 -6.72
C ASN A 212 17.26 -8.08 -6.49
N LEU A 213 16.78 -8.25 -5.26
CA LEU A 213 15.66 -9.15 -4.95
C LEU A 213 14.37 -8.34 -4.87
N LEU A 214 13.44 -8.61 -5.79
CA LEU A 214 12.14 -7.93 -5.84
C LEU A 214 11.39 -8.00 -4.50
N VAL A 215 11.45 -9.16 -3.85
CA VAL A 215 10.80 -9.41 -2.55
C VAL A 215 11.39 -8.57 -1.41
N ASP A 216 12.65 -8.13 -1.52
CA ASP A 216 13.29 -7.28 -0.52
C ASP A 216 12.96 -5.81 -0.72
N MET A 217 12.50 -5.42 -1.92
CA MET A 217 12.14 -4.03 -2.19
C MET A 217 11.07 -3.55 -1.21
N MET A 218 10.10 -4.41 -0.89
CA MET A 218 9.01 -4.12 0.06
C MET A 218 9.44 -4.08 1.54
N LEU A 219 10.71 -4.40 1.87
CA LEU A 219 11.27 -4.12 3.19
C LEU A 219 11.69 -2.65 3.37
N ARG A 220 11.81 -1.93 2.25
CA ARG A 220 12.09 -0.49 2.24
C ARG A 220 10.80 0.29 2.27
N GLU A 221 10.67 1.08 3.30
CA GLU A 221 9.54 1.94 3.57
C GLU A 221 9.28 2.94 2.44
N GLU A 222 10.32 3.49 1.82
CA GLU A 222 10.21 4.41 0.69
C GLU A 222 9.55 3.79 -0.56
N THR A 223 9.38 2.46 -0.58
CA THR A 223 8.71 1.75 -1.68
C THR A 223 7.23 1.48 -1.42
N HIS A 224 6.70 1.85 -0.26
CA HIS A 224 5.28 1.71 0.10
C HIS A 224 4.44 2.83 -0.53
N ILE A 225 4.53 2.98 -1.85
CA ILE A 225 3.78 3.99 -2.62
C ILE A 225 2.29 3.63 -2.75
N TYR A 226 1.94 2.37 -2.50
CA TYR A 226 0.56 1.92 -2.42
C TYR A 226 0.19 1.67 -0.96
N VAL A 227 -0.56 2.58 -0.34
CA VAL A 227 -0.79 2.61 1.12
C VAL A 227 -1.87 1.62 1.60
N GLY A 228 -2.48 0.88 0.69
CA GLY A 228 -3.63 0.05 1.00
C GLY A 228 -4.94 0.85 1.08
N GLY A 229 -5.98 0.24 1.62
CA GLY A 229 -7.29 0.89 1.80
C GLY A 229 -8.07 1.04 0.49
N ALA A 230 -7.62 0.38 -0.57
CA ALA A 230 -8.31 0.36 -1.84
C ALA A 230 -9.65 -0.38 -1.72
N GLY A 231 -10.66 0.06 -2.47
CA GLY A 231 -11.99 -0.54 -2.46
C GLY A 231 -12.11 -1.87 -3.22
N SER A 232 -11.03 -2.62 -3.41
CA SER A 232 -11.00 -3.83 -4.23
C SER A 232 -11.64 -5.00 -3.49
N CYS A 233 -12.02 -6.04 -4.23
CA CYS A 233 -12.47 -7.31 -3.66
C CYS A 233 -11.38 -7.92 -2.76
N ALA A 234 -11.78 -8.74 -1.79
CA ALA A 234 -10.86 -9.55 -1.00
C ALA A 234 -10.11 -10.53 -1.94
N GLY A 235 -8.77 -10.49 -1.93
CA GLY A 235 -7.94 -11.35 -2.79
C GLY A 235 -7.78 -10.84 -4.22
N CYS A 236 -8.01 -9.55 -4.48
CA CYS A 236 -7.93 -8.99 -5.82
C CYS A 236 -6.51 -9.05 -6.42
N GLY A 237 -6.32 -9.88 -7.45
CA GLY A 237 -5.05 -10.02 -8.16
C GLY A 237 -4.56 -8.75 -8.86
N GLU A 238 -5.47 -7.90 -9.37
CA GLU A 238 -5.09 -6.60 -9.95
C GLU A 238 -4.40 -5.69 -8.91
N ALA A 239 -4.93 -5.65 -7.69
CA ALA A 239 -4.39 -4.82 -6.62
C ALA A 239 -3.01 -5.32 -6.16
N THR A 240 -2.82 -6.63 -6.04
CA THR A 240 -1.49 -7.24 -5.79
C THR A 240 -0.49 -6.84 -6.86
N ALA A 241 -0.84 -6.97 -8.14
CA ALA A 241 0.02 -6.61 -9.26
C ALA A 241 0.37 -5.12 -9.29
N LEU A 242 -0.61 -4.23 -9.04
CA LEU A 242 -0.37 -2.78 -8.97
C LEU A 242 0.50 -2.39 -7.79
N ARG A 243 0.30 -3.01 -6.62
CA ARG A 243 1.15 -2.79 -5.45
C ARG A 243 2.59 -3.20 -5.73
N MET A 244 2.82 -4.33 -6.38
CA MET A 244 4.16 -4.75 -6.82
C MET A 244 4.77 -3.77 -7.81
N LEU A 245 4.00 -3.30 -8.81
CA LEU A 245 4.44 -2.27 -9.76
C LEU A 245 4.84 -0.97 -9.07
N CYS A 246 4.04 -0.54 -8.08
CA CYS A 246 4.34 0.63 -7.26
C CYS A 246 5.66 0.46 -6.51
N SER A 247 5.85 -0.65 -5.80
CA SER A 247 7.08 -0.90 -5.04
C SER A 247 8.31 -1.02 -5.94
N ALA A 248 8.20 -1.71 -7.07
CA ALA A 248 9.30 -1.85 -8.03
C ALA A 248 9.66 -0.52 -8.73
N THR A 249 8.67 0.33 -9.01
CA THR A 249 8.93 1.65 -9.61
C THR A 249 9.55 2.58 -8.57
N ALA A 250 9.02 2.58 -7.34
CA ALA A 250 9.51 3.39 -6.25
C ALA A 250 10.93 3.02 -5.82
N ALA A 251 11.27 1.73 -5.85
CA ALA A 251 12.61 1.21 -5.63
C ALA A 251 13.68 1.89 -6.50
N LYS A 252 13.30 2.35 -7.71
CA LYS A 252 14.22 2.98 -8.66
C LYS A 252 14.03 4.49 -8.79
N HIS A 253 12.80 4.98 -8.61
CA HIS A 253 12.42 6.35 -8.94
C HIS A 253 11.81 7.13 -7.77
N GLY A 254 11.71 6.54 -6.57
CA GLY A 254 11.02 7.13 -5.42
C GLY A 254 9.58 7.48 -5.75
N ASP A 255 9.16 8.71 -5.44
CA ASP A 255 7.85 9.27 -5.76
C ASP A 255 7.84 10.09 -7.07
N GLN A 256 8.93 10.07 -7.86
CA GLN A 256 9.11 10.92 -9.04
C GLN A 256 8.61 10.28 -10.34
N TRP A 257 7.37 9.80 -10.33
CA TRP A 257 6.70 9.15 -11.46
C TRP A 257 5.17 9.32 -11.36
N ALA A 258 4.43 8.91 -12.39
CA ALA A 258 2.96 9.05 -12.41
C ALA A 258 2.25 7.87 -13.06
N ILE A 259 0.94 7.78 -12.79
CA ILE A 259 0.02 6.81 -13.36
C ILE A 259 -1.05 7.54 -14.17
N VAL A 260 -1.32 7.04 -15.37
CA VAL A 260 -2.49 7.40 -16.20
C VAL A 260 -3.31 6.14 -16.38
N ALA A 261 -4.52 6.14 -15.84
CA ALA A 261 -5.37 4.95 -15.78
C ALA A 261 -6.54 5.02 -16.76
N ALA A 262 -6.81 3.92 -17.45
CA ALA A 262 -8.05 3.70 -18.16
C ALA A 262 -9.15 3.26 -17.18
N THR A 263 -10.37 3.72 -17.41
CA THR A 263 -11.55 3.33 -16.62
C THR A 263 -11.71 1.81 -16.58
N GLY A 264 -11.96 1.26 -15.39
CA GLY A 264 -12.12 -0.18 -15.15
C GLY A 264 -12.12 -0.50 -13.66
N CYS A 265 -11.92 -1.77 -13.29
CA CYS A 265 -11.81 -2.16 -11.88
C CYS A 265 -10.77 -1.32 -11.15
N ASN A 266 -9.56 -1.19 -11.71
CA ASN A 266 -8.49 -0.36 -11.17
C ASN A 266 -8.94 1.06 -10.77
N THR A 267 -9.70 1.78 -11.59
CA THR A 267 -10.19 3.12 -11.23
C THR A 267 -11.27 3.06 -10.17
N VAL A 268 -12.16 2.06 -10.21
CA VAL A 268 -13.23 1.94 -9.21
C VAL A 268 -12.64 1.70 -7.82
N TYR A 269 -11.70 0.77 -7.67
CA TYR A 269 -11.16 0.50 -6.33
C TYR A 269 -10.05 1.47 -5.89
N THR A 270 -9.40 2.21 -6.80
CA THR A 270 -8.32 3.15 -6.43
C THR A 270 -8.68 4.63 -6.52
N SER A 271 -9.86 4.99 -7.04
CA SER A 271 -10.25 6.39 -7.17
C SER A 271 -11.74 6.66 -6.98
N THR A 272 -12.48 5.76 -6.30
CA THR A 272 -13.82 6.11 -5.83
C THR A 272 -13.68 7.14 -4.72
N TYR A 273 -14.16 8.36 -5.00
CA TYR A 273 -14.08 9.49 -4.10
C TYR A 273 -14.64 9.11 -2.71
N PRO A 274 -13.97 9.48 -1.59
CA PRO A 274 -12.79 10.35 -1.48
C PRO A 274 -11.44 9.60 -1.37
N TYR A 275 -11.37 8.32 -1.74
CA TYR A 275 -10.22 7.47 -1.41
C TYR A 275 -9.28 7.23 -2.61
N ASN A 276 -7.98 7.41 -2.38
CA ASN A 276 -6.91 7.07 -3.31
C ASN A 276 -5.73 6.39 -2.59
N PRO A 277 -5.26 5.20 -3.04
CA PRO A 277 -4.19 4.47 -2.36
C PRO A 277 -2.78 4.84 -2.84
N TYR A 278 -2.64 5.69 -3.85
CA TYR A 278 -1.35 6.00 -4.46
C TYR A 278 -0.70 7.22 -3.81
N MET A 279 0.60 7.12 -3.56
CA MET A 279 1.48 8.21 -3.10
C MET A 279 2.12 9.01 -4.23
N VAL A 280 1.64 8.81 -5.47
CA VAL A 280 2.15 9.45 -6.68
C VAL A 280 1.03 10.12 -7.45
N ALA A 281 1.39 10.99 -8.39
CA ALA A 281 0.41 11.60 -9.28
C ALA A 281 -0.34 10.52 -10.07
N TRP A 282 -1.66 10.58 -10.02
CA TRP A 282 -2.55 9.62 -10.66
C TRP A 282 -3.66 10.40 -11.37
N THR A 283 -4.02 9.99 -12.58
CA THR A 283 -5.16 10.56 -13.30
C THR A 283 -5.90 9.50 -14.08
N ASN A 284 -7.19 9.73 -14.28
CA ASN A 284 -8.05 8.99 -15.19
C ASN A 284 -8.81 9.99 -16.05
N SER A 285 -8.76 9.79 -17.37
CA SER A 285 -9.56 10.55 -18.32
C SER A 285 -10.84 9.78 -18.63
N LEU A 286 -10.79 8.81 -19.55
CA LEU A 286 -11.93 7.97 -19.94
C LEU A 286 -11.47 6.51 -20.14
N PHE A 287 -12.40 5.66 -20.56
CA PHE A 287 -12.17 4.23 -20.78
C PHE A 287 -11.28 3.98 -22.01
N GLU A 288 -11.54 4.72 -23.09
CA GLU A 288 -10.98 4.50 -24.42
C GLU A 288 -9.66 5.23 -24.69
N ASN A 289 -9.31 6.24 -23.88
CA ASN A 289 -8.31 7.23 -24.27
C ASN A 289 -7.07 7.32 -23.36
N ALA A 290 -6.93 6.47 -22.34
CA ALA A 290 -5.80 6.56 -21.41
C ALA A 290 -4.41 6.57 -22.08
N PRO A 291 -4.14 5.82 -23.16
CA PRO A 291 -2.88 5.94 -23.90
C PRO A 291 -2.67 7.32 -24.53
N ALA A 292 -3.71 7.91 -25.13
CA ALA A 292 -3.65 9.25 -25.71
C ALA A 292 -3.47 10.33 -24.63
N ASP A 293 -4.14 10.18 -23.48
CA ASP A 293 -3.93 11.04 -22.31
C ASP A 293 -2.49 10.95 -21.80
N ALA A 294 -1.94 9.73 -21.68
CA ALA A 294 -0.54 9.52 -21.30
C ALA A 294 0.45 10.17 -22.27
N MET A 295 0.17 10.14 -23.58
CA MET A 295 0.96 10.88 -24.58
C MET A 295 0.90 12.40 -24.35
N GLY A 296 -0.27 12.94 -24.02
CA GLY A 296 -0.44 14.35 -23.67
C GLY A 296 0.37 14.75 -22.44
N VAL A 297 0.27 13.96 -21.35
CA VAL A 297 1.04 14.15 -20.12
C VAL A 297 2.54 14.09 -20.41
N ARG A 298 2.99 13.06 -21.14
CA ARG A 298 4.39 12.87 -21.53
C ARG A 298 4.93 14.05 -22.35
N ALA A 299 4.18 14.52 -23.34
CA ALA A 299 4.56 15.69 -24.13
C ALA A 299 4.71 16.95 -23.26
N ARG A 300 3.83 17.14 -22.28
CA ARG A 300 3.95 18.24 -21.33
C ARG A 300 5.17 18.08 -20.41
N TRP A 301 5.41 16.89 -19.88
CA TRP A 301 6.57 16.60 -19.04
C TRP A 301 7.89 16.78 -19.81
N ASP A 302 7.92 16.46 -21.10
CA ASP A 302 9.08 16.72 -21.94
C ASP A 302 9.36 18.22 -22.10
N GLN A 303 8.33 19.04 -22.28
CA GLN A 303 8.50 20.51 -22.28
C GLN A 303 9.04 21.06 -20.95
N MET A 304 8.81 20.33 -19.86
CA MET A 304 9.32 20.67 -18.51
C MET A 304 10.72 20.09 -18.24
N GLY A 305 11.31 19.36 -19.19
CA GLY A 305 12.61 18.71 -19.03
C GLY A 305 12.58 17.41 -18.23
N TRP A 306 11.41 16.82 -17.99
CA TRP A 306 11.24 15.60 -17.18
C TRP A 306 11.28 14.32 -18.01
N HIS A 307 12.15 14.27 -19.03
CA HIS A 307 12.21 13.20 -20.04
C HIS A 307 12.31 11.79 -19.46
N ASP A 308 13.05 11.65 -18.36
CA ASP A 308 13.35 10.35 -17.74
C ASP A 308 12.37 9.94 -16.63
N LYS A 309 11.44 10.82 -16.23
CA LYS A 309 10.43 10.48 -15.22
C LYS A 309 9.43 9.48 -15.80
N PRO A 310 9.25 8.29 -15.21
CA PRO A 310 8.34 7.29 -15.74
C PRO A 310 6.88 7.74 -15.69
N ILE A 311 6.14 7.40 -16.75
CA ILE A 311 4.68 7.41 -16.76
C ILE A 311 4.22 5.99 -17.03
N TRP A 312 3.37 5.46 -16.17
CA TRP A 312 2.69 4.18 -16.35
C TRP A 312 1.28 4.41 -16.85
N CYS A 313 1.00 3.97 -18.08
CA CYS A 313 -0.35 3.86 -18.61
C CYS A 313 -0.92 2.49 -18.20
N ILE A 314 -1.96 2.48 -17.36
CA ILE A 314 -2.53 1.25 -16.80
C ILE A 314 -4.00 1.08 -17.21
N GLY A 315 -4.47 -0.16 -17.31
CA GLY A 315 -5.87 -0.47 -17.58
C GLY A 315 -6.14 -1.96 -17.69
N GLY A 316 -7.41 -2.35 -17.62
CA GLY A 316 -7.83 -3.74 -17.82
C GLY A 316 -7.76 -4.17 -19.30
N ASP A 317 -7.92 -5.47 -19.56
CA ASP A 317 -7.96 -6.04 -20.92
C ASP A 317 -9.02 -5.36 -21.80
N GLY A 318 -10.27 -5.20 -21.33
CA GLY A 318 -11.29 -4.50 -22.12
C GLY A 318 -10.95 -3.06 -22.51
N ALA A 319 -10.22 -2.33 -21.66
CA ALA A 319 -9.77 -0.98 -21.98
C ALA A 319 -8.65 -1.00 -23.03
N MET A 320 -7.69 -1.91 -22.85
CA MET A 320 -6.42 -1.88 -23.57
C MET A 320 -6.41 -2.72 -24.85
N PHE A 321 -7.21 -3.78 -24.90
CA PHE A 321 -7.28 -4.73 -26.02
C PHE A 321 -8.52 -4.56 -26.89
N ASP A 322 -9.55 -3.86 -26.42
CA ASP A 322 -10.75 -3.57 -27.22
C ASP A 322 -10.90 -2.07 -27.49
N ILE A 323 -11.66 -1.35 -26.66
CA ILE A 323 -12.12 0.01 -26.97
C ILE A 323 -10.95 1.00 -27.13
N GLY A 324 -9.89 0.85 -26.31
CA GLY A 324 -8.70 1.69 -26.35
C GLY A 324 -7.56 1.12 -27.20
N PHE A 325 -7.74 -0.01 -27.89
CA PHE A 325 -6.66 -0.67 -28.61
C PHE A 325 -6.02 0.22 -29.68
N GLN A 326 -6.82 0.98 -30.43
CA GLN A 326 -6.29 1.91 -31.44
C GLN A 326 -5.44 3.02 -30.80
N SER A 327 -5.89 3.52 -29.63
CA SER A 327 -5.16 4.52 -28.84
C SER A 327 -3.83 3.94 -28.33
N LEU A 328 -3.87 2.74 -27.77
CA LEU A 328 -2.69 1.99 -27.31
C LEU A 328 -1.70 1.74 -28.45
N SER A 329 -2.19 1.25 -29.59
CA SER A 329 -1.38 1.00 -30.79
C SER A 329 -0.66 2.27 -31.26
N ARG A 330 -1.37 3.41 -31.29
CA ARG A 330 -0.78 4.69 -31.65
C ARG A 330 0.29 5.14 -30.66
N MET A 331 0.04 4.98 -29.36
CA MET A 331 1.02 5.31 -28.32
C MET A 331 2.28 4.44 -28.44
N LEU A 332 2.14 3.13 -28.61
CA LEU A 332 3.29 2.23 -28.79
C LEU A 332 4.10 2.59 -30.05
N ALA A 333 3.43 2.95 -31.15
CA ALA A 333 4.08 3.39 -32.38
C ALA A 333 4.78 4.76 -32.28
N SER A 334 4.49 5.56 -31.26
CA SER A 334 5.06 6.90 -31.09
C SER A 334 6.52 6.90 -30.63
N GLY A 335 6.98 5.82 -29.97
CA GLY A 335 8.30 5.76 -29.35
C GLY A 335 8.48 6.64 -28.10
N MET A 336 7.39 7.24 -27.59
CA MET A 336 7.43 8.05 -26.37
C MET A 336 7.79 7.21 -25.14
N ASN A 337 8.50 7.81 -24.17
CA ASN A 337 8.87 7.15 -22.91
C ASN A 337 7.66 6.99 -21.97
N ILE A 338 6.80 6.03 -22.31
CA ILE A 338 5.59 5.65 -21.57
C ILE A 338 5.61 4.13 -21.43
N LYS A 339 5.37 3.65 -20.22
CA LYS A 339 5.28 2.22 -19.90
C LYS A 339 3.81 1.81 -19.88
N VAL A 340 3.51 0.59 -20.32
CA VAL A 340 2.14 0.05 -20.30
C VAL A 340 2.08 -1.11 -19.32
N PHE A 341 1.03 -1.14 -18.51
CA PHE A 341 0.72 -2.27 -17.62
C PHE A 341 -0.74 -2.65 -17.76
N VAL A 342 -1.00 -3.81 -18.39
CA VAL A 342 -2.35 -4.33 -18.61
C VAL A 342 -2.70 -5.30 -17.50
N LEU A 343 -3.81 -5.06 -16.84
CA LEU A 343 -4.40 -5.91 -15.81
C LEU A 343 -5.39 -6.85 -16.50
N ASP A 344 -4.88 -7.96 -17.03
CA ASP A 344 -5.67 -8.87 -17.85
C ASP A 344 -6.46 -9.84 -16.95
N THR A 345 -7.76 -9.57 -16.77
CA THR A 345 -8.69 -10.47 -16.08
C THR A 345 -9.45 -11.35 -17.07
N GLN A 346 -9.13 -11.24 -18.37
CA GLN A 346 -9.77 -11.92 -19.50
C GLN A 346 -11.27 -11.65 -19.62
N VAL A 347 -11.75 -10.59 -18.98
CA VAL A 347 -13.17 -10.28 -18.86
C VAL A 347 -13.38 -8.84 -18.40
N TYR A 348 -14.55 -8.26 -18.62
CA TYR A 348 -14.85 -6.88 -18.23
C TYR A 348 -15.36 -6.83 -16.79
N SER A 349 -14.46 -7.15 -15.85
CA SER A 349 -14.81 -7.46 -14.46
C SER A 349 -15.67 -6.39 -13.79
N ASN A 350 -15.40 -5.10 -14.05
CA ASN A 350 -16.12 -3.99 -13.43
C ASN A 350 -17.61 -3.94 -13.80
N THR A 351 -17.96 -4.35 -15.02
CA THR A 351 -19.32 -4.25 -15.57
C THR A 351 -20.14 -5.52 -15.40
N GLY A 352 -19.64 -6.49 -14.61
CA GLY A 352 -20.40 -7.68 -14.21
C GLY A 352 -20.12 -8.95 -15.01
N GLY A 353 -19.02 -9.02 -15.76
CA GLY A 353 -18.50 -10.26 -16.31
C GLY A 353 -17.01 -10.25 -16.12
#